data_AF-D3PDN0-F1
#
_entry.id   AF-D3PDN0-F1
#
_cell.length_a   1.000
_cell.length_b   1.000
_cell.length_c   1.000
_cell.angle_alpha   90.00
_cell.angle_beta   90.00
_cell.angle_gamma   90.00
#
_symmetry.space_group_name_H-M   'P 1'
#
loop_
_entity.id
_entity.type
_entity.pdbx_description
1 polymer ?
#
loop_
_entity_poly.entity_id
_entity_poly.type
_entity_poly.pdbx_seq_one_letter_code
_entity_poly.pdbx_strand_id
1 'polypeptide(L)'
;MEKWMAVFDDMRFEEVKFDILENSEIDVLFLKRRKKMHGNIVKYNDFTKVYKISLDDGTEVAVVDFHEMDAFFENNNILFQNRKGLHKEIKRYIEFSLS
;
A
#
# COMPACT_ATOMS: atom_id res chain seq x y z
N MET A 1 12.89 -10.07 -0.09
CA MET A 1 12.83 -8.65 -0.51
C MET A 1 11.40 -8.22 -0.31
N GLU A 2 11.14 -7.33 0.65
CA GLU A 2 9.81 -6.78 0.83
C GLU A 2 9.41 -6.02 -0.44
N LYS A 3 8.21 -6.32 -0.94
CA LYS A 3 7.64 -5.68 -2.12
C LYS A 3 6.48 -4.81 -1.65
N TRP A 4 6.71 -3.51 -1.64
CA TRP A 4 5.68 -2.54 -1.29
C TRP A 4 4.90 -2.13 -2.53
N MET A 5 3.61 -1.91 -2.35
CA MET A 5 2.70 -1.48 -3.39
C MET A 5 1.93 -0.25 -2.92
N ALA A 6 2.04 0.85 -3.66
CA ALA A 6 1.21 2.02 -3.48
C ALA A 6 -0.12 1.79 -4.22
N VAL A 7 -1.24 1.99 -3.52
CA VAL A 7 -2.60 1.86 -4.03
C VAL A 7 -3.25 3.24 -3.97
N PHE A 8 -3.65 3.73 -5.13
CA PHE A 8 -4.29 5.03 -5.33
C PHE A 8 -5.82 4.89 -5.23
N ASP A 9 -6.49 6.00 -4.96
CA ASP A 9 -7.96 6.04 -4.83
C ASP A 9 -8.69 5.67 -6.14
N ASP A 10 -8.06 5.94 -7.29
CA ASP A 10 -8.53 5.52 -8.62
C ASP A 10 -8.29 4.03 -8.91
N MET A 11 -7.91 3.27 -7.87
CA MET A 11 -7.62 1.84 -7.90
C MET A 11 -6.40 1.46 -8.72
N ARG A 12 -5.59 2.41 -9.19
CA ARG A 12 -4.26 2.09 -9.74
C ARG A 12 -3.35 1.64 -8.61
N PHE A 13 -2.42 0.77 -8.94
CA PHE A 13 -1.36 0.38 -8.03
C PHE A 13 0.00 0.44 -8.73
N GLU A 14 1.03 0.79 -7.97
CA GLU A 14 2.40 0.86 -8.44
C GLU A 14 3.35 0.21 -7.42
N GLU A 15 4.32 -0.54 -7.91
CA GLU A 15 5.40 -1.04 -7.07
C GLU A 15 6.26 0.14 -6.60
N VAL A 16 6.52 0.17 -5.30
CA VAL A 16 7.31 1.21 -4.65
C VAL A 16 8.41 0.59 -3.79
N LYS A 17 9.47 1.36 -3.56
CA LYS A 17 10.23 1.21 -2.32
C LYS A 17 9.70 2.22 -1.32
N PHE A 18 9.52 1.76 -0.10
CA PHE A 18 8.94 2.52 0.99
C PHE A 18 9.90 2.45 2.16
N ASP A 19 10.45 3.61 2.53
CA ASP A 19 11.38 3.76 3.63
C ASP A 19 10.72 4.68 4.67
N ILE A 20 10.59 4.19 5.90
CA ILE A 20 10.11 4.98 7.04
C ILE A 20 11.32 5.63 7.69
N LEU A 21 11.30 6.95 7.79
CA LEU A 21 12.32 7.78 8.40
C LEU A 21 11.93 8.10 9.86
N GLU A 22 12.72 8.94 10.52
CA GLU A 22 12.40 9.42 11.87
C GLU A 22 11.12 10.28 11.87
N ASN A 23 10.43 10.33 13.01
CA ASN A 23 9.23 11.19 13.20
C ASN A 23 8.06 10.94 12.23
N SER A 24 7.89 9.70 11.75
CA SER A 24 6.81 9.33 10.81
C SER A 24 6.92 9.96 9.42
N GLU A 25 8.05 10.58 9.10
CA GLU A 25 8.41 10.97 7.75
C GLU A 25 8.69 9.73 6.90
N ILE A 26 8.39 9.80 5.61
CA ILE A 26 8.56 8.67 4.68
C ILE A 26 9.17 9.11 3.36
N ASP A 27 9.91 8.19 2.77
CA ASP A 27 10.40 8.27 1.41
C ASP A 27 9.79 7.15 0.56
N VAL A 28 9.14 7.53 -0.55
CA VAL A 28 8.49 6.61 -1.48
C VAL A 28 9.14 6.73 -2.85
N LEU A 29 9.79 5.68 -3.31
CA LEU A 29 10.32 5.58 -4.67
C LEU A 29 9.37 4.79 -5.56
N PHE A 30 8.69 5.47 -6.47
CA PHE A 30 7.89 4.85 -7.54
C PHE A 30 8.80 4.24 -8.60
N LEU A 31 8.92 2.91 -8.61
CA LEU A 31 9.93 2.20 -9.39
C LEU A 31 9.74 2.37 -10.91
N LYS A 32 8.49 2.26 -11.37
CA LYS A 32 8.15 2.40 -12.81
C LYS A 32 8.48 3.80 -13.34
N ARG A 33 8.22 4.83 -12.54
CA ARG A 33 8.40 6.23 -12.91
C ARG A 33 9.79 6.77 -12.57
N ARG A 34 10.59 6.00 -11.78
CA ARG A 34 11.86 6.43 -11.19
C ARG A 34 11.75 7.77 -10.46
N LYS A 35 10.62 8.00 -9.79
CA LYS A 35 10.33 9.24 -9.06
C LYS A 35 10.34 8.95 -7.57
N LYS A 36 11.17 9.67 -6.82
CA LYS A 36 11.15 9.67 -5.36
C LYS A 36 10.24 10.80 -4.87
N MET A 37 9.45 10.52 -3.86
CA MET A 37 8.53 11.46 -3.21
C MET A 37 8.67 11.34 -1.71
N HIS A 38 8.51 12.46 -1.03
CA HIS A 38 8.56 12.56 0.42
C HIS A 38 7.16 12.85 0.95
N GLY A 39 6.93 12.53 2.22
CA GLY A 39 5.67 12.75 2.89
C GLY A 39 5.66 12.26 4.33
N ASN A 40 4.46 12.01 4.84
CA ASN A 40 4.24 11.56 6.22
C ASN A 40 3.22 10.43 6.29
N ILE A 41 3.35 9.58 7.32
CA ILE A 41 2.35 8.57 7.67
C ILE A 41 1.17 9.27 8.36
N VAL A 42 -0.04 9.06 7.82
CA VAL A 42 -1.30 9.59 8.37
C VAL A 42 -1.94 8.59 9.32
N LYS A 43 -1.95 7.31 8.93
CA LYS A 43 -2.48 6.20 9.73
C LYS A 43 -1.75 4.93 9.32
N TYR A 44 -1.54 4.01 10.26
CA TYR A 44 -0.88 2.74 9.95
C TYR A 44 -1.40 1.60 10.82
N ASN A 45 -1.19 0.38 10.34
CA ASN A 45 -1.40 -0.85 11.08
C ASN A 45 -0.20 -1.78 10.84
N ASP A 46 0.62 -1.96 11.87
CA ASP A 46 1.84 -2.76 11.80
C ASP A 46 1.56 -4.25 11.58
N PHE A 47 0.44 -4.76 12.09
CA PHE A 47 0.09 -6.17 11.97
C PHE A 47 -0.21 -6.56 10.52
N THR A 48 -0.98 -5.73 9.82
CA THR A 48 -1.29 -5.94 8.40
C THR A 48 -0.28 -5.27 7.47
N LYS A 49 0.73 -4.56 8.00
CA LYS A 49 1.68 -3.75 7.23
C LYS A 49 1.00 -2.84 6.20
N VAL A 50 -0.04 -2.10 6.63
CA VAL A 50 -0.77 -1.14 5.80
C VAL A 50 -0.54 0.26 6.33
N TYR A 51 -0.13 1.18 5.45
CA TYR A 51 0.19 2.56 5.79
C TYR A 51 -0.61 3.51 4.88
N LYS A 52 -1.46 4.35 5.44
CA LYS A 52 -1.99 5.52 4.74
C LYS A 52 -0.98 6.65 4.87
N ILE A 53 -0.55 7.19 3.73
CA ILE A 53 0.45 8.25 3.67
C ILE A 53 -0.10 9.47 2.94
N SER A 54 0.42 10.64 3.29
CA SER A 54 0.22 11.90 2.59
C SER A 54 1.56 12.36 2.06
N LEU A 55 1.67 12.51 0.74
CA LEU A 55 2.85 13.03 0.08
C LEU A 55 2.85 14.56 0.07
N ASP A 56 4.02 15.17 -0.04
CA ASP A 56 4.18 16.64 0.01
C ASP A 56 3.46 17.38 -1.12
N ASP A 57 3.15 16.70 -2.24
CA ASP A 57 2.36 17.28 -3.33
C ASP A 57 0.84 17.22 -3.09
N GLY A 58 0.42 16.83 -1.89
CA GLY A 58 -0.97 16.69 -1.47
C GLY A 58 -1.62 15.37 -1.90
N THR A 59 -0.87 14.46 -2.53
CA THR A 59 -1.40 13.15 -2.91
C THR A 59 -1.50 12.24 -1.69
N GLU A 60 -2.68 11.69 -1.44
CA GLU A 60 -2.86 10.62 -0.46
C GLU A 60 -2.90 9.24 -1.13
N VAL A 61 -2.16 8.28 -0.58
CA VAL A 61 -2.16 6.89 -1.06
C VAL A 61 -2.03 5.92 0.11
N ALA A 62 -2.44 4.67 -0.10
CA ALA A 62 -2.13 3.58 0.83
C ALA A 62 -0.93 2.79 0.30
N VAL A 63 0.03 2.46 1.17
CA VAL A 63 1.15 1.59 0.88
C VAL A 63 0.96 0.30 1.64
N VAL A 64 1.03 -0.82 0.93
CA VAL A 64 0.79 -2.16 1.48
C VAL A 64 1.97 -3.08 1.18
N ASP A 65 2.31 -3.97 2.12
CA ASP A 65 3.22 -5.07 1.85
C ASP A 65 2.49 -6.13 1.02
N PHE A 66 3.02 -6.43 -0.16
CA PHE A 66 2.42 -7.39 -1.08
C PHE A 66 2.35 -8.80 -0.49
N HIS A 67 3.37 -9.23 0.25
CA HIS A 67 3.42 -10.57 0.81
C HIS A 67 2.43 -10.76 1.95
N GLU A 68 2.29 -9.77 2.84
CA GLU A 68 1.27 -9.84 3.90
C GLU A 68 -0.14 -9.81 3.34
N MET A 69 -0.38 -8.96 2.33
CA MET A 69 -1.68 -8.88 1.67
C MET A 69 -2.02 -10.20 0.94
N ASP A 70 -1.06 -10.78 0.21
CA ASP A 70 -1.25 -12.05 -0.51
C ASP A 70 -1.52 -13.19 0.47
N ALA A 71 -0.73 -13.29 1.55
CA ALA A 71 -0.95 -14.27 2.62
C ALA A 71 -2.31 -14.08 3.31
N PHE A 72 -2.74 -12.84 3.54
CA PHE A 72 -4.06 -12.56 4.09
C PHE A 72 -5.17 -13.07 3.17
N PHE A 73 -5.06 -12.85 1.86
CA PHE A 73 -6.05 -13.33 0.90
C PHE A 73 -6.08 -14.86 0.78
N GLU A 74 -4.91 -15.52 0.78
CA GLU A 74 -4.81 -16.98 0.79
C GLU A 74 -5.48 -17.56 2.04
N ASN A 75 -5.19 -17.02 3.23
CA ASN A 75 -5.77 -17.48 4.50
C ASN A 75 -7.29 -17.29 4.57
N ASN A 76 -7.84 -16.33 3.84
CA ASN A 76 -9.28 -16.06 3.77
C ASN A 76 -9.97 -16.77 2.60
N ASN A 77 -9.31 -17.74 1.93
CA ASN A 77 -9.83 -18.47 0.77
C ASN A 77 -10.27 -17.57 -0.39
N ILE A 78 -9.69 -16.37 -0.52
CA ILE A 78 -9.97 -15.45 -1.63
C ILE A 78 -9.16 -15.93 -2.83
N LEU A 79 -9.78 -16.77 -3.68
CA LEU A 79 -9.16 -17.33 -4.87
C LEU A 79 -9.02 -16.27 -5.98
N PHE A 80 -7.78 -15.86 -6.26
CA PHE A 80 -7.33 -14.94 -7.31
C PHE A 80 -7.66 -15.34 -8.77
N GLN A 81 -8.46 -16.39 -9.00
CA GLN A 81 -8.59 -17.03 -10.31
C GLN A 81 -9.32 -16.21 -11.38
N ASN A 82 -9.85 -15.02 -11.08
CA ASN A 82 -10.37 -14.10 -12.09
C ASN A 82 -9.90 -12.67 -11.79
N ARG A 83 -8.91 -12.18 -12.55
CA ARG A 83 -8.29 -10.83 -12.43
C ARG A 83 -9.27 -9.64 -12.48
N LYS A 84 -10.57 -9.87 -12.72
CA LYS A 84 -11.65 -8.89 -12.59
C LYS A 84 -12.18 -8.87 -11.15
N GLY A 85 -11.70 -7.91 -10.35
CA GLY A 85 -12.23 -7.68 -9.00
C GLY A 85 -11.17 -7.45 -7.92
N LEU A 86 -9.90 -7.74 -8.23
CA LEU A 86 -8.79 -7.64 -7.29
C LEU A 86 -8.68 -6.26 -6.63
N HIS A 87 -8.93 -5.21 -7.40
CA HIS A 87 -8.92 -3.82 -6.91
C HIS A 87 -9.89 -3.57 -5.75
N LYS A 88 -11.06 -4.22 -5.76
CA LYS A 88 -12.06 -4.05 -4.69
C LYS A 88 -11.63 -4.76 -3.42
N GLU A 89 -11.04 -5.95 -3.54
CA GLU A 89 -10.56 -6.72 -2.40
C GLU A 89 -9.33 -6.08 -1.75
N ILE A 90 -8.40 -5.54 -2.55
CA ILE A 90 -7.28 -4.74 -2.03
C ILE A 90 -7.80 -3.52 -1.26
N LYS A 91 -8.79 -2.81 -1.81
CA LYS A 91 -9.38 -1.66 -1.12
C LYS A 91 -10.05 -2.06 0.19
N ARG A 92 -10.83 -3.15 0.20
CA ARG A 92 -11.46 -3.69 1.42
C ARG A 92 -10.43 -4.11 2.46
N TYR A 93 -9.33 -4.73 2.05
CA TYR A 93 -8.23 -5.08 2.93
C TYR A 93 -7.64 -3.82 3.58
N ILE A 94 -7.35 -2.79 2.79
CA ILE A 94 -6.83 -1.51 3.30
C ILE A 94 -7.83 -0.86 4.27
N GLU A 95 -9.12 -0.80 3.90
CA GLU A 95 -10.17 -0.24 4.75
C GLU A 95 -10.32 -1.01 6.06
N PHE A 96 -10.27 -2.35 6.03
CA PHE A 96 -10.31 -3.20 7.21
C PHE A 96 -9.09 -2.99 8.11
N SER A 97 -7.89 -2.96 7.51
CA SER A 97 -6.63 -2.74 8.21
C SER A 97 -6.54 -1.37 8.89
N LEU A 98 -7.13 -0.35 8.26
CA LEU A 98 -7.08 1.03 8.72
C LEU A 98 -8.40 1.50 9.36
N SER A 99 -9.33 0.61 9.69
CA SER A 99 -10.53 0.95 10.47
C SER A 99 -10.14 1.08 11.94
#